data_AF-A0A2D4GN98-F1
#
_entry.id   AF-A0A2D4GN98-F1
#
_cell.length_a   1.000
_cell.length_b   1.000
_cell.length_c   1.000
_cell.angle_alpha   90.00
_cell.angle_beta   90.00
_cell.angle_gamma   90.00
#
_symmetry.space_group_name_H-M   'P 1'
#
loop_
_entity.id
_entity.type
_entity.pdbx_description
1 polymer ?
#
loop_
_entity_poly.entity_id
_entity_poly.type
_entity_poly.pdbx_seq_one_letter_code
_entity_poly.pdbx_strand_id
1 'polypeptide(L)'
;MGRPATCPVLLLLLLLLLVNGELQVNAESLERATLLSPFFGTKSRYEELHPYLLRDPLSLGPPLSGFPLPPASCTPLQLSAVVRHGTRFPTRKQIEKLARLHGLLLQDGGRGERCSVAKRLARWEMWYQPDLDGKLAP
;
A
#
# COMPACT_ATOMS: atom_id res chain seq x y z
N MET A 1 -31.43 40.71 5.37
CA MET A 1 -30.83 39.66 4.52
C MET A 1 -29.40 40.06 4.16
N GLY A 2 -28.42 39.65 4.95
CA GLY A 2 -27.00 39.84 4.63
C GLY A 2 -26.40 38.48 4.30
N ARG A 3 -25.97 38.26 3.05
CA ARG A 3 -25.26 37.03 2.67
C ARG A 3 -23.85 37.12 3.27
N PRO A 4 -23.32 36.09 3.94
CA PRO A 4 -21.94 36.11 4.40
C PRO A 4 -21.02 36.14 3.17
N ALA A 5 -20.19 37.16 3.08
CA ALA A 5 -19.11 37.22 2.10
C ALA A 5 -18.11 36.12 2.45
N THR A 6 -18.23 34.96 1.80
CA THR A 6 -17.23 33.90 1.88
C THR A 6 -15.95 34.42 1.22
N CYS A 7 -14.96 34.74 2.04
CA CYS A 7 -13.68 35.27 1.61
C CYS A 7 -12.94 34.21 0.78
N PRO A 8 -12.71 34.43 -0.54
CA PRO A 8 -12.12 33.43 -1.43
C PRO A 8 -10.69 33.05 -1.01
N VAL A 9 -10.00 33.95 -0.31
CA VAL A 9 -8.66 33.72 0.25
C VAL A 9 -8.68 32.69 1.38
N LEU A 10 -9.73 32.69 2.22
CA LEU A 10 -9.88 31.70 3.30
C LEU A 10 -10.18 30.31 2.73
N LEU A 11 -11.00 30.25 1.67
CA LEU A 11 -11.30 28.99 0.97
C LEU A 11 -10.04 28.43 0.29
N LEU A 12 -9.24 29.29 -0.35
CA LEU A 12 -7.98 28.90 -0.97
C LEU A 12 -6.95 28.40 0.07
N LEU A 13 -6.83 29.09 1.21
CA LEU A 13 -5.97 28.65 2.32
C LEU A 13 -6.42 27.31 2.92
N LEU A 14 -7.73 27.09 3.10
CA LEU A 14 -8.28 25.81 3.54
C LEU A 14 -8.01 24.70 2.53
N LEU A 15 -8.18 24.96 1.23
CA LEU A 15 -7.86 24.01 0.16
C LEU A 15 -6.36 23.68 0.14
N LEU A 16 -5.48 24.67 0.28
CA LEU A 16 -4.04 24.45 0.37
C LEU A 16 -3.67 23.63 1.62
N LEU A 17 -4.30 23.88 2.77
CA LEU A 17 -4.05 23.09 3.99
C LEU A 17 -4.55 21.64 3.86
N LEU A 18 -5.71 21.42 3.24
CA LEU A 18 -6.25 20.08 3.00
C LEU A 18 -5.39 19.30 2.00
N VAL A 19 -4.99 19.92 0.88
CA VAL A 19 -4.13 19.29 -0.14
C VAL A 19 -2.74 18.97 0.43
N ASN A 20 -2.13 19.89 1.17
CA ASN A 20 -0.82 19.64 1.80
C ASN A 20 -0.91 18.59 2.91
N GLY A 21 -2.00 18.58 3.68
CA GLY A 21 -2.25 17.57 4.71
C GLY A 21 -2.36 16.15 4.13
N GLU A 22 -3.13 15.98 3.06
CA GLU A 22 -3.26 14.68 2.37
C GLU A 22 -1.95 14.24 1.74
N LEU A 23 -1.22 15.15 1.08
CA LEU A 23 0.04 14.83 0.43
C LEU A 23 1.12 14.38 1.44
N GLN A 24 1.17 15.01 2.61
CA GLN A 24 2.11 14.67 3.67
C GLN A 24 1.77 13.36 4.38
N VAL A 25 0.48 13.08 4.62
CA VAL A 25 0.00 11.79 5.15
C VAL A 25 0.31 10.65 4.17
N ASN A 26 0.18 10.89 2.87
CA ASN A 26 0.51 9.92 1.83
C ASN A 26 2.02 9.68 1.73
N ALA A 27 2.85 10.72 1.87
CA ALA A 27 4.31 10.60 1.86
C ALA A 27 4.84 9.81 3.06
N GLU A 28 4.39 10.12 4.29
CA GLU A 28 4.79 9.37 5.49
C GLU A 28 4.33 7.90 5.44
N SER A 29 3.13 7.67 4.90
CA SER A 29 2.59 6.31 4.78
C SER A 29 3.36 5.50 3.74
N LEU A 30 3.75 6.12 2.63
CA LEU A 30 4.59 5.51 1.60
C LEU A 30 6.00 5.20 2.12
N GLU A 31 6.60 6.12 2.88
CA GLU A 31 7.91 5.91 3.51
C GLU A 31 7.86 4.73 4.49
N ARG A 32 6.84 4.67 5.36
CA ARG A 32 6.65 3.53 6.27
C ARG A 32 6.39 2.22 5.53
N ALA A 33 5.58 2.24 4.47
CA ALA A 33 5.35 1.06 3.64
C ALA A 33 6.68 0.56 3.02
N THR A 34 7.51 1.47 2.52
CA THR A 34 8.84 1.17 1.97
C THR A 34 9.76 0.56 3.02
N LEU A 35 9.79 1.11 4.24
CA LEU A 35 10.59 0.59 5.36
C LEU A 35 10.16 -0.81 5.81
N LEU A 36 8.86 -1.11 5.74
CA LEU A 36 8.32 -2.39 6.19
C LEU A 36 8.28 -3.46 5.09
N SER A 37 8.30 -3.05 3.82
CA SER A 37 8.22 -3.93 2.65
C SER A 37 9.15 -5.16 2.71
N PRO A 38 10.43 -5.04 3.15
CA PRO A 38 11.31 -6.21 3.22
C PRO A 38 10.83 -7.32 4.17
N PHE A 39 10.02 -6.98 5.18
CA PHE A 39 9.53 -7.93 6.19
C PHE A 39 8.27 -8.70 5.76
N PHE A 40 7.60 -8.26 4.68
CA PHE A 40 6.37 -8.90 4.18
C PHE A 40 6.64 -9.99 3.12
N GLY A 41 7.90 -10.15 2.69
CA GLY A 41 8.32 -11.18 1.75
C GLY A 41 7.54 -11.15 0.45
N THR A 42 6.69 -12.17 0.22
CA THR A 42 5.86 -12.25 -0.99
C THR A 42 4.59 -11.39 -0.96
N LYS A 43 4.34 -10.67 0.13
CA LYS A 43 3.15 -9.81 0.30
C LYS A 43 3.42 -8.32 0.10
N SER A 44 4.62 -8.00 -0.37
CA SER A 44 5.03 -6.65 -0.74
C SER A 44 4.64 -6.32 -2.17
N ARG A 45 4.52 -5.03 -2.50
CA ARG A 45 4.31 -4.63 -3.90
C ARG A 45 5.58 -4.86 -4.69
N TYR A 46 5.43 -5.18 -5.98
CA TYR A 46 6.57 -5.47 -6.84
C TYR A 46 7.47 -4.24 -7.00
N GLU A 47 6.85 -3.07 -7.09
CA GLU A 47 7.49 -1.76 -7.29
C GLU A 47 8.24 -1.26 -6.04
N GLU A 48 7.86 -1.72 -4.84
CA GLU A 48 8.60 -1.39 -3.61
C GLU A 48 10.01 -1.98 -3.61
N LEU A 49 10.19 -3.12 -4.30
CA LEU A 49 11.50 -3.75 -4.49
C LEU A 49 12.20 -3.28 -5.78
N HIS A 50 11.46 -2.63 -6.69
CA HIS A 50 11.94 -2.16 -8.00
C HIS A 50 11.49 -0.71 -8.24
N PRO A 51 12.04 0.26 -7.47
CA PRO A 51 11.52 1.63 -7.40
C PRO A 51 11.58 2.41 -8.72
N TYR A 52 12.40 1.96 -9.67
CA TYR A 52 12.48 2.54 -11.01
C TYR A 52 11.17 2.38 -11.82
N LEU A 53 10.39 1.33 -11.54
CA LEU A 53 9.09 1.09 -12.18
C LEU A 53 8.03 2.14 -11.80
N LEU A 54 8.19 2.81 -10.66
CA LEU A 54 7.30 3.91 -10.25
C LEU A 54 7.49 5.16 -11.13
N ARG A 55 8.67 5.33 -11.74
CA ARG A 55 8.98 6.47 -12.62
C ARG A 55 8.75 6.13 -14.09
N ASP A 56 9.14 4.93 -14.48
CA ASP A 56 9.00 4.43 -15.84
C ASP A 56 8.61 2.93 -15.79
N PRO A 57 7.38 2.57 -16.17
CA PRO A 57 6.90 1.18 -16.17
C PRO A 57 7.70 0.23 -17.06
N LEU A 58 8.45 0.76 -18.04
CA LEU A 58 9.28 -0.01 -18.95
C LEU A 58 10.76 -0.03 -18.51
N SER A 59 11.07 0.59 -17.37
CA SER A 59 12.43 0.64 -16.87
C SER A 59 12.94 -0.75 -16.52
N LEU A 60 14.12 -1.07 -17.04
CA LEU A 60 14.84 -2.31 -16.75
C LEU A 60 15.71 -2.17 -15.49
N GLY A 61 15.65 -1.01 -14.83
CA GLY A 61 16.52 -0.67 -13.71
C GLY A 61 18.00 -0.55 -14.12
N PRO A 62 18.91 -0.52 -13.14
CA PRO A 62 20.34 -0.60 -13.42
C PRO A 62 20.68 -1.96 -14.03
N PRO A 63 21.63 -2.03 -14.99
CA PRO A 63 22.03 -3.28 -15.61
C PRO A 63 22.49 -4.29 -14.55
N LEU A 64 21.92 -5.48 -14.56
CA LEU A 64 22.34 -6.58 -13.68
C LEU A 64 23.62 -7.22 -14.21
N SER A 65 24.66 -7.22 -13.39
CA SER A 65 25.90 -7.95 -13.66
C SER A 65 25.60 -9.44 -13.94
N GLY A 66 26.04 -9.94 -15.09
CA GLY A 66 25.78 -11.32 -15.52
C GLY A 66 24.52 -11.54 -16.36
N PHE A 67 23.66 -10.52 -16.50
CA PHE A 67 22.47 -10.55 -17.36
C PHE A 67 22.44 -9.35 -18.32
N PRO A 68 23.43 -9.23 -19.23
CA PRO A 68 23.43 -8.15 -20.20
C PRO A 68 22.22 -8.28 -21.13
N LEU A 69 21.56 -7.15 -21.40
CA LEU A 69 20.55 -7.10 -22.45
C LEU A 69 21.23 -7.39 -23.80
N PRO A 70 20.55 -8.08 -24.72
CA PRO A 70 21.07 -8.28 -26.06
C PRO A 70 21.36 -6.91 -26.72
N PRO A 71 22.42 -6.79 -27.53
CA PRO A 71 22.69 -5.57 -28.26
C PRO A 71 21.56 -5.28 -29.26
N ALA A 72 21.36 -4.01 -29.60
CA ALA A 72 20.29 -3.56 -30.49
C ALA A 72 20.37 -4.15 -31.92
N SER A 73 21.51 -4.74 -32.30
CA SER A 73 21.70 -5.47 -33.55
C SER A 73 21.09 -6.87 -33.56
N CYS A 74 20.72 -7.41 -32.40
CA CYS A 74 20.07 -8.71 -32.29
C CYS A 74 18.55 -8.58 -32.50
N THR A 75 17.96 -9.54 -33.20
CA THR A 75 16.50 -9.65 -33.32
C THR A 75 15.99 -10.70 -32.33
N PRO A 76 15.08 -10.34 -31.40
CA PRO A 76 14.50 -11.31 -30.47
C PRO A 76 13.61 -12.30 -31.24
N LEU A 77 13.92 -13.60 -31.15
CA LEU A 77 13.15 -14.65 -31.81
C LEU A 77 11.98 -15.16 -30.95
N GLN A 78 12.15 -15.18 -29.62
CA GLN A 78 11.13 -15.64 -28.67
C GLN A 78 11.31 -14.92 -27.33
N LEU A 79 10.19 -14.55 -26.71
CA LEU A 79 10.13 -14.06 -25.34
C LEU A 79 9.31 -15.04 -24.51
N SER A 80 9.90 -15.53 -23.42
CA SER A 80 9.23 -16.40 -22.44
C SER A 80 9.31 -15.74 -21.07
N ALA A 81 8.17 -15.66 -20.37
CA ALA A 81 8.10 -15.04 -19.05
C ALA A 81 7.26 -15.90 -18.10
N VAL A 82 7.68 -15.94 -16.83
CA VAL A 82 6.90 -16.54 -15.74
C VAL A 82 6.47 -15.42 -14.81
N VAL A 83 5.21 -15.01 -14.95
CA VAL A 83 4.66 -13.85 -14.22
C VAL A 83 3.76 -14.37 -13.11
N ARG A 84 4.02 -13.93 -11.88
CA ARG A 84 3.10 -14.19 -10.77
C ARG A 84 1.82 -13.40 -10.95
N HIS A 85 0.77 -13.83 -10.28
CA HIS A 85 -0.42 -13.00 -10.16
C HIS A 85 -0.11 -11.66 -9.50
N GLY A 86 -0.93 -10.65 -9.77
CA GLY A 86 -0.88 -9.37 -9.08
C GLY A 86 -1.26 -9.47 -7.61
N THR A 87 -1.31 -8.32 -6.93
CA THR A 87 -1.75 -8.20 -5.54
C THR A 87 -3.16 -8.78 -5.38
N ARG A 88 -3.37 -9.55 -4.31
CA ARG A 88 -4.65 -10.21 -4.01
C ARG A 88 -5.06 -9.94 -2.58
N PHE A 89 -6.36 -9.97 -2.32
CA PHE A 89 -6.88 -10.06 -0.97
C PHE A 89 -6.46 -11.37 -0.29
N PRO A 90 -6.40 -11.40 1.06
CA PRO A 90 -6.10 -12.63 1.79
C PRO A 90 -7.10 -13.74 1.45
N THR A 91 -6.69 -14.99 1.66
CA THR A 91 -7.63 -16.11 1.48
C THR A 91 -8.70 -16.12 2.56
N ARG A 92 -9.84 -16.77 2.33
CA ARG A 92 -10.92 -16.88 3.32
C ARG A 92 -10.42 -17.35 4.70
N LYS A 93 -9.56 -18.36 4.71
CA LYS A 93 -8.90 -18.86 5.93
C LYS A 93 -8.06 -17.79 6.63
N GLN A 94 -7.39 -16.92 5.90
CA GLN A 94 -6.61 -15.81 6.46
C GLN A 94 -7.54 -14.70 6.97
N ILE A 95 -8.62 -14.39 6.25
CA ILE A 95 -9.64 -13.42 6.66
C ILE A 95 -10.29 -13.83 7.98
N GLU A 96 -10.69 -15.08 8.12
CA GLU A 96 -11.27 -15.62 9.37
C GLU A 96 -10.28 -15.54 10.55
N LYS A 97 -8.99 -15.79 10.31
CA LYS A 97 -7.94 -15.62 11.32
C LYS A 97 -7.76 -14.17 11.74
N LEU A 98 -7.77 -13.24 10.78
CA LEU A 98 -7.68 -11.80 11.03
C LEU A 98 -8.90 -11.31 11.82
N ALA A 99 -10.10 -11.77 11.48
CA ALA A 99 -11.33 -11.45 12.21
C ALA A 99 -11.27 -11.94 13.66
N ARG A 100 -10.76 -13.15 13.89
CA ARG A 100 -10.56 -13.68 15.25
C ARG A 100 -9.56 -12.84 16.05
N LEU A 101 -8.44 -12.48 15.45
CA LEU A 101 -7.43 -11.61 16.09
C LEU A 101 -8.03 -10.24 16.41
N HIS A 102 -8.76 -9.64 15.48
CA HIS A 102 -9.43 -8.35 15.67
C HIS A 102 -10.43 -8.40 16.83
N GLY A 103 -11.23 -9.47 16.92
CA GLY A 103 -12.12 -9.70 18.06
C GLY A 103 -11.39 -9.77 19.41
N LEU A 104 -10.23 -10.45 19.47
CA LEU A 104 -9.39 -10.48 20.68
C LEU A 104 -8.85 -9.08 21.02
N LEU A 105 -8.40 -8.32 20.03
CA LEU A 105 -7.88 -6.96 20.22
C LEU A 105 -8.96 -6.01 20.75
N LEU A 106 -10.21 -6.13 20.31
CA LEU A 106 -11.34 -5.34 20.81
C LEU A 106 -11.68 -5.69 22.27
N GLN A 107 -11.66 -6.97 22.63
CA GLN A 107 -11.94 -7.42 23.99
C GLN A 107 -10.87 -6.98 24.99
N ASP A 108 -9.60 -7.01 24.58
CA ASP A 108 -8.44 -6.74 25.45
C ASP A 108 -8.03 -5.26 25.46
N GLY A 109 -8.24 -4.54 24.35
CA GLY A 109 -7.93 -3.11 24.20
C GLY A 109 -8.69 -2.18 25.16
N GLY A 110 -9.77 -2.67 25.78
CA GLY A 110 -10.53 -1.98 26.82
C GLY A 110 -10.19 -2.38 28.26
N ARG A 111 -9.41 -3.43 28.50
CA ARG A 111 -9.22 -4.02 29.85
C ARG A 111 -7.83 -3.82 30.48
N GLY A 112 -6.90 -3.13 29.82
CA GLY A 112 -5.63 -2.80 30.46
C GLY A 112 -4.82 -1.71 29.74
N GLU A 113 -4.14 -0.87 30.52
CA GLU A 113 -3.15 0.10 30.02
C GLU A 113 -1.89 -0.56 29.43
N ARG A 114 -1.79 -1.89 29.46
CA ARG A 114 -0.53 -2.63 29.31
C ARG A 114 0.02 -2.76 27.89
N CYS A 115 -0.75 -2.49 26.83
CA CYS A 115 -0.24 -2.56 25.45
C CYS A 115 -0.80 -1.46 24.54
N SER A 116 0.00 -0.43 24.29
CA SER A 116 -0.34 0.68 23.39
C SER A 116 -0.54 0.24 21.92
N VAL A 117 0.18 -0.80 21.50
CA VAL A 117 0.08 -1.36 20.13
C VAL A 117 -1.25 -2.08 19.94
N ALA A 118 -1.68 -2.91 20.89
CA ALA A 118 -2.97 -3.60 20.80
C ALA A 118 -4.13 -2.60 20.68
N LYS A 119 -4.12 -1.51 21.47
CA LYS A 119 -5.09 -0.41 21.36
C LYS A 119 -5.07 0.25 19.98
N ARG A 120 -3.88 0.48 19.42
CA ARG A 120 -3.76 1.06 18.06
C ARG A 120 -4.29 0.12 16.99
N LEU A 121 -3.99 -1.17 17.08
CA LEU A 121 -4.48 -2.18 16.13
C LEU A 121 -5.99 -2.42 16.28
N ALA A 122 -6.54 -2.30 17.49
CA ALA A 122 -7.99 -2.41 17.72
C ALA A 122 -8.80 -1.29 17.03
N ARG A 123 -8.18 -0.12 16.78
CA ARG A 123 -8.81 0.98 16.02
C ARG A 123 -8.87 0.73 14.52
N TRP A 124 -8.10 -0.23 14.01
CA TRP A 124 -8.21 -0.62 12.61
C TRP A 124 -9.56 -1.31 12.38
N GLU A 125 -10.28 -0.88 11.35
CA GLU A 125 -11.54 -1.49 10.95
C GLU A 125 -11.28 -2.77 10.14
N MET A 126 -11.97 -3.87 10.44
CA MET A 126 -11.85 -5.12 9.71
C MET A 126 -12.66 -5.06 8.41
N TRP A 127 -12.07 -4.52 7.34
CA TRP A 127 -12.70 -4.33 6.03
C TRP A 127 -12.70 -5.60 5.15
N TYR A 128 -11.95 -6.64 5.52
CA TYR A 128 -11.92 -7.88 4.75
C TYR A 128 -13.18 -8.72 4.97
N GLN A 129 -13.88 -9.01 3.89
CA GLN A 129 -15.05 -9.87 3.85
C GLN A 129 -14.70 -11.25 3.28
N PRO A 130 -15.32 -12.36 3.74
CA PRO A 130 -15.01 -13.70 3.25
C PRO A 130 -15.18 -13.89 1.73
N ASP A 131 -16.02 -13.10 1.07
CA ASP A 131 -16.21 -13.17 -0.39
C ASP A 131 -15.05 -12.56 -1.18
N LEU A 132 -14.12 -11.86 -0.54
CA LEU A 132 -12.90 -11.34 -1.17
C LEU A 132 -11.83 -12.42 -1.41
N ASP A 133 -12.07 -13.66 -1.00
CA ASP A 133 -11.15 -14.80 -1.02
C ASP A 133 -10.26 -14.87 -2.29
N GLY A 134 -9.02 -14.38 -2.16
CA GLY A 134 -8.02 -14.42 -3.23
C GLY A 134 -8.34 -13.58 -4.48
N LYS A 135 -9.37 -12.72 -4.46
CA LYS A 135 -9.67 -11.78 -5.54
C LYS A 135 -8.49 -10.81 -5.72
N LEU A 136 -8.26 -10.37 -6.95
CA LEU A 136 -7.25 -9.34 -7.23
C LEU A 136 -7.65 -8.04 -6.53
N ALA A 137 -6.68 -7.43 -5.84
CA ALA A 137 -6.86 -6.13 -5.22
C ALA A 137 -6.63 -5.04 -6.29
N PRO A 138 -7.45 -3.97 -6.29
CA PRO A 138 -7.26 -2.82 -7.17
C PRO A 138 -6.02 -1.99 -6.82
#